data_AF-A0A380GRC0-F1
#
_entry.id   AF-A0A380GRC0-F1
#
_cell.length_a   1.000
_cell.length_b   1.000
_cell.length_c   1.000
_cell.angle_alpha   90.00
_cell.angle_beta   90.00
_cell.angle_gamma   90.00
#
_symmetry.space_group_name_H-M   'P 1'
#
loop_
_entity.id
_entity.type
_entity.pdbx_description
1 polymer ?
#
loop_
_entity_poly.entity_id
_entity_poly.type
_entity_poly.pdbx_seq_one_letter_code
_entity_poly.pdbx_strand_id
1 'polypeptide(L)'
;MKNYWEKVISRNLKFPSNLEVGKKILNNDLRKSYFNENEIQDLIELIQVSPLSTSKANVLNLRTLNLVITDFKNIYDQLENCNKEHVNTRMSLFTSLFILHNINRNNVIDNQEKFKDMKVPNGFTFINSKKDKKPSPEEEIYQKYFQENEIAKKYAFFSRELNNYIFEGVLDIEEYQKKLNDNFSEKNAEEDVLYILRNFMLYSEDKVKGKESEAIDIIKGGRYSFGYRLNIYMKLKELCLNGIVTLNEKEIDELEDYLLENYELQISDSIEGEDLLKLINFHFPQNPELIEYKNELSEKLMKQQKIYMKKQGIYQQYIEAILNEERKKRSELEMQCKEIKNVDIFTIFNSYISDIEKELLGNNAKIIYLNRYIYNRTDIFIETLDNIERFINNIKQIEAQNKDKIAKYNFDTLQGTLSNIRENTRIKLNTCGKRGKEYKISPVKISNLRNLFGAEFWSICCKNFSFVS
;
A
#
# COMPACT_ATOMS: atom_id res chain seq x y z
N MET A 1 -8.21 -30.26 37.90
CA MET A 1 -7.94 -29.12 37.00
C MET A 1 -7.58 -27.91 37.84
N LYS A 2 -6.30 -27.51 37.86
CA LYS A 2 -5.82 -26.30 38.58
C LYS A 2 -5.47 -25.25 37.53
N ASN A 3 -6.23 -24.15 37.53
CA ASN A 3 -5.93 -22.95 36.76
C ASN A 3 -4.63 -22.33 37.26
N TYR A 4 -3.56 -22.40 36.46
CA TYR A 4 -2.39 -21.56 36.66
C TYR A 4 -2.70 -20.16 36.12
N TRP A 5 -3.12 -19.28 37.02
CA TRP A 5 -2.97 -17.85 36.83
C TRP A 5 -1.47 -17.55 36.86
N GLU A 6 -0.89 -17.17 35.72
CA GLU A 6 0.43 -16.54 35.71
C GLU A 6 0.37 -15.32 36.62
N LYS A 7 1.06 -15.40 37.76
CA LYS A 7 1.33 -14.24 38.61
C LYS A 7 2.06 -13.23 37.74
N VAL A 8 1.40 -12.09 37.49
CA VAL A 8 2.03 -10.85 37.03
C VAL A 8 3.10 -10.48 38.06
N ILE A 9 4.33 -10.93 37.82
CA ILE A 9 5.48 -10.51 38.61
C ILE A 9 5.74 -9.04 38.25
N SER A 10 5.25 -8.16 39.11
CA SER A 10 5.79 -6.84 39.47
C SER A 10 6.56 -6.07 38.38
N ARG A 11 5.97 -4.97 37.91
CA ARG A 11 6.54 -3.94 37.02
C ARG A 11 7.81 -3.23 37.54
N ASN A 12 8.47 -3.70 38.60
CA ASN A 12 9.63 -3.02 39.20
C ASN A 12 10.76 -3.96 39.68
N LEU A 13 10.95 -5.14 39.07
CA LEU A 13 12.22 -5.87 39.24
C LEU A 13 13.29 -5.24 38.34
N LYS A 14 13.98 -4.22 38.88
CA LYS A 14 15.21 -3.68 38.28
C LYS A 14 16.31 -4.74 38.41
N PHE A 15 16.43 -5.62 37.41
CA PHE A 15 17.64 -6.40 37.25
C PHE A 15 18.80 -5.43 36.99
N PRO A 16 19.91 -5.50 37.74
CA PRO A 16 21.04 -4.64 37.51
C PRO A 16 21.58 -4.86 36.10
N SER A 17 21.95 -3.73 35.48
CA SER A 17 22.58 -3.68 34.18
C SER A 17 23.83 -4.52 34.14
N ASN A 18 24.01 -5.31 33.10
CA ASN A 18 25.34 -5.73 32.74
C ASN A 18 25.43 -5.80 31.22
N LEU A 19 25.72 -4.66 30.60
CA LEU A 19 26.01 -4.56 29.17
C LEU A 19 27.06 -5.61 28.76
N GLU A 20 28.03 -5.91 29.64
CA GLU A 20 28.99 -7.00 29.40
C GLU A 20 28.33 -8.37 29.32
N VAL A 21 27.28 -8.63 30.12
CA VAL A 21 26.48 -9.87 30.02
C VAL A 21 25.70 -9.89 28.71
N GLY A 22 25.10 -8.77 28.29
CA GLY A 22 24.46 -8.67 26.98
C GLY A 22 25.43 -8.95 25.83
N LYS A 23 26.64 -8.38 25.88
CA LYS A 23 27.73 -8.67 24.95
C LYS A 23 28.15 -10.13 24.98
N LYS A 24 28.24 -10.75 26.16
CA LYS A 24 28.54 -12.19 26.30
C LYS A 24 27.44 -13.06 25.70
N ILE A 25 26.17 -12.71 25.91
CA ILE A 25 25.02 -13.41 25.32
C ILE A 25 25.09 -13.32 23.79
N LEU A 26 25.29 -12.14 23.20
CA LEU A 26 25.46 -12.01 21.75
C LEU A 26 26.61 -12.89 21.24
N ASN A 27 27.77 -12.81 21.90
CA ASN A 27 28.93 -13.60 21.52
C ASN A 27 28.73 -15.12 21.65
N ASN A 28 27.97 -15.58 22.65
CA ASN A 28 27.81 -17.01 22.92
C ASN A 28 26.64 -17.60 22.13
N ASP A 29 25.51 -16.90 22.06
CA ASP A 29 24.25 -17.44 21.56
C ASP A 29 24.08 -17.23 20.06
N LEU A 30 24.79 -16.27 19.45
CA LEU A 30 24.71 -15.96 18.00
C LEU A 30 25.98 -16.34 17.21
N ARG A 31 26.96 -16.99 17.86
CA ARG A 31 28.29 -17.30 17.32
C ARG A 31 28.24 -18.18 16.06
N LYS A 32 29.05 -17.86 15.03
CA LYS A 32 29.38 -18.53 13.74
C LYS A 32 28.30 -19.28 12.93
N SER A 33 27.27 -19.85 13.55
CA SER A 33 26.12 -20.45 12.86
C SER A 33 25.14 -19.40 12.31
N TYR A 34 25.20 -18.17 12.82
CA TYR A 34 24.33 -17.07 12.40
C TYR A 34 25.09 -15.82 11.96
N PHE A 35 26.11 -15.39 12.73
CA PHE A 35 26.85 -14.16 12.41
C PHE A 35 28.37 -14.37 12.42
N ASN A 36 29.04 -13.56 11.60
CA ASN A 36 30.49 -13.40 11.60
C ASN A 36 30.96 -12.51 12.76
N GLU A 37 32.25 -12.57 13.12
CA GLU A 37 32.79 -11.79 14.25
C GLU A 37 32.62 -10.27 14.08
N ASN A 38 32.83 -9.74 12.88
CA ASN A 38 32.61 -8.32 12.58
C ASN A 38 31.13 -7.93 12.73
N GLU A 39 30.21 -8.78 12.30
CA GLU A 39 28.76 -8.56 12.41
C GLU A 39 28.31 -8.57 13.88
N ILE A 40 28.86 -9.47 14.70
CA ILE A 40 28.60 -9.48 16.15
C ILE A 40 29.09 -8.18 16.79
N GLN A 41 30.23 -7.65 16.36
CA GLN A 41 30.74 -6.37 16.85
C GLN A 41 29.82 -5.19 16.49
N ASP A 42 29.29 -5.18 15.27
CA ASP A 42 28.27 -4.20 14.84
C ASP A 42 26.99 -4.31 15.70
N LEU A 43 26.51 -5.53 15.99
CA LEU A 43 25.35 -5.72 16.88
C LEU A 43 25.61 -5.26 18.31
N ILE A 44 26.85 -5.41 18.80
CA ILE A 44 27.26 -4.87 20.08
C ILE A 44 27.19 -3.33 20.05
N GLU A 45 27.67 -2.70 18.97
CA GLU A 45 27.62 -1.25 18.78
C GLU A 45 26.18 -0.73 18.72
N LEU A 46 25.28 -1.43 18.01
CA LEU A 46 23.83 -1.14 18.00
C LEU A 46 23.27 -1.01 19.43
N ILE A 47 23.60 -1.97 20.30
CA ILE A 47 23.13 -1.98 21.69
C ILE A 47 23.80 -0.87 22.52
N GLN A 48 25.06 -0.56 22.24
CA GLN A 48 25.84 0.44 22.97
C GLN A 48 25.42 1.88 22.64
N VAL A 49 25.08 2.16 21.40
CA VAL A 49 24.80 3.52 20.92
C VAL A 49 23.32 3.89 21.04
N SER A 50 22.42 2.91 21.21
CA SER A 50 21.05 3.21 21.60
C SER A 50 21.03 3.86 23.01
N PRO A 51 20.31 4.97 23.28
CA PRO A 51 20.17 5.66 24.56
C PRO A 51 19.53 4.82 25.68
N LEU A 52 19.34 3.53 25.46
CA LEU A 52 19.27 2.52 26.52
C LEU A 52 20.57 2.47 27.37
N SER A 53 21.66 3.12 26.92
CA SER A 53 22.99 3.15 27.55
C SER A 53 23.49 4.52 28.02
N THR A 54 22.74 5.61 27.78
CA THR A 54 23.21 6.99 28.10
C THR A 54 22.26 7.71 29.07
N SER A 55 22.62 7.55 30.34
CA SER A 55 22.33 8.42 31.49
C SER A 55 21.20 8.00 32.46
N LYS A 56 21.63 7.83 33.71
CA LYS A 56 20.90 7.59 34.98
C LYS A 56 20.09 6.31 35.15
N ALA A 57 19.90 5.50 34.11
CA ALA A 57 19.55 4.09 34.25
C ALA A 57 20.01 3.32 33.00
N ASN A 58 21.31 3.04 32.88
CA ASN A 58 21.79 2.06 31.89
C ASN A 58 21.12 0.74 32.22
N VAL A 59 20.03 0.35 31.56
CA VAL A 59 19.33 -0.91 31.86
C VAL A 59 19.01 -1.56 30.53
N LEU A 60 19.99 -2.28 29.98
CA LEU A 60 19.74 -3.23 28.91
C LEU A 60 18.75 -4.28 29.44
N ASN A 61 17.55 -4.32 28.88
CA ASN A 61 16.56 -5.32 29.27
C ASN A 61 16.97 -6.68 28.70
N LEU A 62 17.72 -7.46 29.48
CA LEU A 62 18.19 -8.79 29.08
C LEU A 62 17.04 -9.74 28.69
N ARG A 63 15.84 -9.55 29.27
CA ARG A 63 14.65 -10.32 28.86
C ARG A 63 14.19 -9.94 27.46
N THR A 64 14.32 -8.67 27.07
CA THR A 64 14.05 -8.23 25.68
C THR A 64 15.13 -8.77 24.74
N LEU A 65 16.40 -8.69 25.13
CA LEU A 65 17.50 -9.22 24.31
C LEU A 65 17.36 -10.73 24.05
N ASN A 66 17.05 -11.52 25.08
CA ASN A 66 16.83 -12.96 24.91
C ASN A 66 15.63 -13.27 24.01
N LEU A 67 14.56 -12.47 24.11
CA LEU A 67 13.40 -12.59 23.23
C LEU A 67 13.78 -12.28 21.78
N VAL A 68 14.50 -11.17 21.54
CA VAL A 68 15.03 -10.80 20.23
C VAL A 68 15.88 -11.91 19.63
N ILE A 69 16.79 -12.50 20.41
CA ILE A 69 17.64 -13.61 19.97
C ILE A 69 16.81 -14.86 19.63
N THR A 70 15.82 -15.17 20.45
CA THR A 70 14.95 -16.33 20.24
C THR A 70 14.14 -16.18 18.97
N ASP A 71 13.49 -15.04 18.81
CA ASP A 71 12.67 -14.72 17.63
C ASP A 71 13.54 -14.62 16.38
N PHE A 72 14.73 -14.02 16.48
CA PHE A 72 15.70 -13.99 15.40
C PHE A 72 16.02 -15.41 14.91
N LYS A 73 16.39 -16.33 15.81
CA LYS A 73 16.71 -17.72 15.43
C LYS A 73 15.51 -18.41 14.79
N ASN A 74 14.33 -18.29 15.41
CA ASN A 74 13.11 -18.91 14.91
C ASN A 74 12.73 -18.44 13.50
N ILE A 75 12.83 -17.13 13.24
CA ILE A 75 12.51 -16.57 11.92
C ILE A 75 13.62 -16.91 10.94
N TYR A 76 14.88 -16.72 11.33
CA TYR A 76 16.04 -17.01 10.49
C TYR A 76 16.02 -18.45 10.00
N ASP A 77 15.73 -19.42 10.85
CA ASP A 77 15.70 -20.84 10.50
C ASP A 77 14.62 -21.17 9.43
N GLN A 78 13.54 -20.39 9.39
CA GLN A 78 12.47 -20.50 8.39
C GLN A 78 12.78 -19.78 7.08
N LEU A 79 13.84 -18.97 7.00
CA LEU A 79 14.23 -18.29 5.77
C LEU A 79 14.82 -19.24 4.72
N GLU A 80 14.66 -18.92 3.44
CA GLU A 80 15.37 -19.58 2.34
C GLU A 80 16.90 -19.41 2.50
N ASN A 81 17.66 -20.40 2.00
CA ASN A 81 19.12 -20.42 2.19
C ASN A 81 19.82 -19.21 1.56
N CYS A 82 19.37 -18.76 0.38
CA CYS A 82 19.91 -17.56 -0.25
C CYS A 82 19.81 -16.34 0.68
N ASN A 83 18.65 -16.12 1.31
CA ASN A 83 18.46 -15.03 2.27
C ASN A 83 19.34 -15.16 3.53
N LYS A 84 19.58 -16.39 3.98
CA LYS A 84 20.43 -16.68 5.15
C LYS A 84 21.88 -16.29 4.90
N GLU A 85 22.37 -16.40 3.67
CA GLU A 85 23.78 -16.12 3.31
C GLU A 85 24.09 -14.61 3.23
N HIS A 86 23.10 -13.75 3.03
CA HIS A 86 23.30 -12.30 2.92
C HIS A 86 23.42 -11.58 4.27
N VAL A 87 24.53 -10.84 4.45
CA VAL A 87 24.82 -10.04 5.66
C VAL A 87 23.69 -9.05 5.96
N ASN A 88 23.23 -8.32 4.94
CA ASN A 88 22.19 -7.31 5.07
C ASN A 88 20.90 -7.90 5.64
N THR A 89 20.49 -9.08 5.18
CA THR A 89 19.29 -9.76 5.66
C THR A 89 19.39 -10.11 7.14
N ARG A 90 20.50 -10.71 7.56
CA ARG A 90 20.72 -11.12 8.95
C ARG A 90 20.79 -9.92 9.89
N MET A 91 21.59 -8.92 9.52
CA MET A 91 21.74 -7.68 10.27
C MET A 91 20.42 -6.91 10.35
N SER A 92 19.65 -6.90 9.26
CA SER A 92 18.36 -6.23 9.21
C SER A 92 17.33 -6.89 10.11
N LEU A 93 17.16 -8.22 10.01
CA LEU A 93 16.23 -8.96 10.85
C LEU A 93 16.52 -8.72 12.34
N PHE A 94 17.78 -8.86 12.75
CA PHE A 94 18.15 -8.67 14.16
C PHE A 94 17.92 -7.22 14.61
N THR A 95 18.42 -6.26 13.84
CA THR A 95 18.30 -4.82 14.15
C THR A 95 16.84 -4.40 14.28
N SER A 96 16.00 -4.82 13.34
CA SER A 96 14.57 -4.53 13.34
C SER A 96 13.86 -5.17 14.53
N LEU A 97 14.09 -6.46 14.80
CA LEU A 97 13.52 -7.13 15.98
C LEU A 97 13.93 -6.42 17.27
N PHE A 98 15.21 -6.03 17.39
CA PHE A 98 15.71 -5.31 18.54
C PHE A 98 14.96 -3.99 18.77
N ILE A 99 14.80 -3.18 17.73
CA ILE A 99 14.13 -1.89 17.84
C ILE A 99 12.63 -2.07 18.09
N LEU A 100 11.95 -2.89 17.29
CA LEU A 100 10.49 -3.10 17.37
C LEU A 100 10.05 -3.67 18.72
N HIS A 101 10.77 -4.67 19.26
CA HIS A 101 10.49 -5.19 20.60
C HIS A 101 10.63 -4.12 21.67
N ASN A 102 11.63 -3.24 21.58
CA ASN A 102 11.80 -2.14 22.52
C ASN A 102 10.72 -1.06 22.35
N ILE A 103 10.25 -0.76 21.13
CA ILE A 103 9.13 0.16 20.89
C ILE A 103 7.85 -0.40 21.53
N ASN A 104 7.51 -1.65 21.23
CA ASN A 104 6.30 -2.31 21.71
C ASN A 104 6.28 -2.40 23.24
N ARG A 105 7.35 -2.92 23.86
CA ARG A 105 7.40 -3.12 25.32
C ARG A 105 7.40 -1.82 26.13
N ASN A 106 7.94 -0.74 25.55
CA ASN A 106 7.93 0.58 26.19
C ASN A 106 6.61 1.35 25.92
N ASN A 107 5.68 0.79 25.14
CA ASN A 107 4.44 1.44 24.72
C ASN A 107 4.68 2.83 24.10
N VAL A 108 5.72 2.97 23.27
CA VAL A 108 6.02 4.24 22.57
C VAL A 108 4.91 4.57 21.58
N ILE A 109 4.35 3.55 20.93
CA ILE A 109 3.14 3.63 20.10
C ILE A 109 1.98 3.03 20.89
N ASP A 110 0.93 3.82 21.11
CA ASP A 110 -0.24 3.47 21.94
C ASP A 110 -1.38 2.80 21.15
N ASN A 111 -1.30 2.83 19.81
CA ASN A 111 -2.31 2.30 18.92
C ASN A 111 -1.76 1.09 18.12
N GLN A 112 -2.46 -0.04 18.20
CA GLN A 112 -2.11 -1.29 17.52
C GLN A 112 -2.02 -1.13 16.00
N GLU A 113 -3.01 -0.46 15.37
CA GLU A 113 -2.99 -0.22 13.92
C GLU A 113 -1.80 0.65 13.52
N LYS A 114 -1.49 1.68 14.32
CA LYS A 114 -0.30 2.52 14.09
C LYS A 114 1.00 1.73 14.19
N PHE A 115 1.09 0.80 15.14
CA PHE A 115 2.27 -0.06 15.28
C PHE A 115 2.42 -1.00 14.08
N LYS A 116 1.33 -1.60 13.61
CA LYS A 116 1.33 -2.50 12.44
C LYS A 116 1.76 -1.79 11.16
N ASP A 117 1.32 -0.56 10.97
CA ASP A 117 1.66 0.25 9.79
C ASP A 117 2.94 1.10 9.98
N MET A 118 3.67 0.88 11.07
CA MET A 118 4.88 1.66 11.38
C MET A 118 5.99 1.40 10.36
N LYS A 119 6.60 2.49 9.91
CA LYS A 119 7.78 2.49 9.02
C LYS A 119 8.99 3.03 9.79
N VAL A 120 10.18 2.74 9.28
CA VAL A 120 11.42 3.32 9.82
C VAL A 120 11.31 4.84 9.77
N PRO A 121 11.42 5.55 10.91
CA PRO A 121 11.33 7.01 10.93
C PRO A 121 12.40 7.63 10.05
N ASN A 122 12.01 8.59 9.23
CA ASN A 122 12.92 9.31 8.36
C ASN A 122 13.53 10.49 9.13
N GLY A 123 14.83 10.49 9.35
CA GLY A 123 15.53 11.55 10.09
C GLY A 123 15.26 12.97 9.59
N PHE A 124 15.03 13.11 8.28
CA PHE A 124 14.70 14.39 7.63
C PHE A 124 13.41 15.02 8.14
N THR A 125 12.43 14.21 8.54
CA THR A 125 11.17 14.76 9.04
C THR A 125 11.33 15.50 10.37
N PHE A 126 12.49 15.41 11.03
CA PHE A 126 12.73 15.96 12.37
C PHE A 126 13.77 17.09 12.40
N ILE A 127 14.40 17.44 11.27
CA ILE A 127 15.49 18.43 11.22
C ILE A 127 15.02 19.86 11.59
N ASN A 128 13.72 20.12 11.54
CA ASN A 128 13.11 21.42 11.86
C ASN A 128 11.99 21.34 12.92
N SER A 129 12.01 20.34 13.81
CA SER A 129 11.02 20.31 14.89
C SER A 129 11.18 21.55 15.79
N LYS A 130 10.08 22.30 16.00
CA LYS A 130 10.10 23.50 16.86
C LYS A 130 10.59 23.06 18.26
N LYS A 131 11.67 23.67 18.77
CA LYS A 131 12.31 23.34 20.05
C LYS A 131 11.37 23.22 21.25
N ASP A 132 10.18 23.83 21.19
CA ASP A 132 9.19 23.86 22.28
C ASP A 132 8.01 22.88 22.11
N LYS A 133 7.99 22.05 21.06
CA LYS A 133 6.97 21.00 20.89
C LYS A 133 7.46 19.68 21.47
N LYS A 134 6.57 18.97 22.17
CA LYS A 134 6.82 17.58 22.58
C LYS A 134 7.06 16.74 21.31
N PRO A 135 8.14 15.94 21.25
CA PRO A 135 8.43 15.12 20.08
C PRO A 135 7.28 14.15 19.81
N SER A 136 6.98 13.92 18.54
CA SER A 136 6.04 12.86 18.16
C SER A 136 6.62 11.48 18.52
N PRO A 137 5.81 10.43 18.65
CA PRO A 137 6.34 9.08 18.90
C PRO A 137 7.39 8.66 17.88
N GLU A 138 7.22 9.02 16.61
CA GLU A 138 8.17 8.73 15.52
C GLU A 138 9.49 9.50 15.70
N GLU A 139 9.42 10.74 16.17
CA GLU A 139 10.60 11.55 16.49
C GLU A 139 11.35 10.99 17.71
N GLU A 140 10.62 10.56 18.75
CA GLU A 140 11.20 9.88 19.91
C GLU A 140 11.89 8.58 19.48
N ILE A 141 11.27 7.80 18.59
CA ILE A 141 11.88 6.59 18.02
C ILE A 141 13.15 6.95 17.23
N TYR A 142 13.12 7.98 16.38
CA TYR A 142 14.29 8.39 15.61
C TYR A 142 15.45 8.83 16.51
N GLN A 143 15.19 9.78 17.41
CA GLN A 143 16.18 10.28 18.37
C GLN A 143 16.75 9.13 19.20
N LYS A 144 15.90 8.16 19.57
CA LYS A 144 16.31 7.03 20.39
C LYS A 144 17.06 5.96 19.62
N TYR A 145 16.62 5.51 18.46
CA TYR A 145 17.24 4.33 17.84
C TYR A 145 18.13 4.65 16.66
N PHE A 146 18.05 5.86 16.09
CA PHE A 146 18.63 6.15 14.79
C PHE A 146 19.62 7.32 14.80
N GLN A 147 19.37 8.40 15.54
CA GLN A 147 20.13 9.66 15.44
C GLN A 147 21.66 9.47 15.53
N GLU A 148 22.13 8.70 16.51
CA GLU A 148 23.56 8.42 16.71
C GLU A 148 23.96 7.01 16.25
N ASN A 149 23.04 6.19 15.76
CA ASN A 149 23.25 4.75 15.57
C ASN A 149 23.35 4.37 14.09
N GLU A 150 24.58 4.23 13.62
CA GLU A 150 24.87 3.90 12.22
C GLU A 150 24.39 2.51 11.79
N ILE A 151 24.44 1.53 12.71
CA ILE A 151 23.94 0.18 12.45
C ILE A 151 22.41 0.20 12.26
N ALA A 152 21.68 0.95 13.09
CA ALA A 152 20.25 1.11 12.93
C ALA A 152 19.88 1.83 11.63
N LYS A 153 20.57 2.92 11.28
CA LYS A 153 20.38 3.63 10.01
C LYS A 153 20.63 2.73 8.80
N LYS A 154 21.66 1.89 8.86
CA LYS A 154 22.07 1.02 7.75
C LYS A 154 21.16 -0.19 7.56
N TYR A 155 20.71 -0.81 8.65
CA TYR A 155 20.09 -2.14 8.58
C TYR A 155 18.62 -2.19 9.03
N ALA A 156 18.10 -1.21 9.78
CA ALA A 156 16.72 -1.30 10.23
C ALA A 156 15.72 -1.26 9.07
N PHE A 157 14.76 -2.17 9.10
CA PHE A 157 13.70 -2.33 8.11
C PHE A 157 12.42 -2.82 8.79
N PHE A 158 11.38 -1.98 8.79
CA PHE A 158 10.09 -2.31 9.40
C PHE A 158 9.11 -2.71 8.30
N SER A 159 8.80 -4.01 8.23
CA SER A 159 7.74 -4.53 7.39
C SER A 159 6.48 -4.76 8.21
N ARG A 160 5.31 -4.72 7.55
CA ARG A 160 4.02 -5.02 8.21
C ARG A 160 4.01 -6.44 8.78
N GLU A 161 4.65 -7.38 8.12
CA GLU A 161 4.78 -8.78 8.52
C GLU A 161 5.57 -8.88 9.83
N LEU A 162 6.70 -8.18 9.92
CA LEU A 162 7.51 -8.16 11.12
C LEU A 162 6.80 -7.42 12.26
N ASN A 163 6.12 -6.31 11.97
CA ASN A 163 5.31 -5.58 12.95
C ASN A 163 4.17 -6.46 13.50
N ASN A 164 3.47 -7.18 12.62
CA ASN A 164 2.43 -8.15 12.98
C ASN A 164 3.00 -9.28 13.83
N TYR A 165 4.18 -9.80 13.49
CA TYR A 165 4.85 -10.82 14.29
C TYR A 165 5.14 -10.34 15.71
N ILE A 166 5.69 -9.13 15.86
CA ILE A 166 5.98 -8.55 17.18
C ILE A 166 4.69 -8.34 18.00
N PHE A 167 3.59 -8.03 17.33
CA PHE A 167 2.33 -7.73 17.99
C PHE A 167 1.47 -8.98 18.30
N GLU A 168 1.42 -9.93 17.37
CA GLU A 168 0.47 -11.06 17.35
C GLU A 168 1.16 -12.44 17.37
N GLY A 169 2.48 -12.49 17.17
CA GLY A 169 3.25 -13.73 17.07
C GLY A 169 3.08 -14.48 15.73
N VAL A 170 2.44 -13.86 14.74
CA VAL A 170 2.18 -14.46 13.42
C VAL A 170 3.04 -13.76 12.36
N LEU A 171 3.84 -14.56 11.63
CA LEU A 171 4.65 -14.10 10.51
C LEU A 171 4.25 -14.85 9.24
N ASP A 172 3.91 -14.12 8.19
CA ASP A 172 3.83 -14.67 6.84
C ASP A 172 5.26 -14.70 6.27
N ILE A 173 5.86 -15.89 6.26
CA ILE A 173 7.28 -16.06 5.89
C ILE A 173 7.51 -15.81 4.40
N GLU A 174 6.58 -16.21 3.53
CA GLU A 174 6.70 -16.07 2.08
C GLU A 174 6.67 -14.60 1.69
N GLU A 175 5.70 -13.84 2.22
CA GLU A 175 5.59 -12.41 1.95
C GLU A 175 6.77 -11.63 2.56
N TYR A 176 7.24 -12.03 3.74
CA TYR A 176 8.41 -11.42 4.37
C TYR A 176 9.69 -11.64 3.54
N GLN A 177 9.93 -12.86 3.06
CA GLN A 177 11.08 -13.18 2.20
C GLN A 177 11.07 -12.37 0.92
N LYS A 178 9.90 -12.22 0.31
CA LYS A 178 9.74 -11.43 -0.90
C LYS A 178 10.15 -9.98 -0.70
N LYS A 179 9.70 -9.36 0.39
CA LYS A 179 10.10 -7.99 0.77
C LYS A 179 11.58 -7.89 1.10
N LEU A 180 12.18 -8.91 1.70
CA LEU A 180 13.63 -8.95 1.93
C LEU A 180 14.38 -8.99 0.59
N ASN A 181 13.96 -9.80 -0.36
CA ASN A 181 14.57 -9.89 -1.69
C ASN A 181 14.44 -8.57 -2.46
N ASP A 182 13.28 -7.92 -2.39
CA ASP A 182 13.06 -6.63 -3.06
C ASP A 182 13.93 -5.50 -2.48
N ASN A 183 14.18 -5.52 -1.16
CA ASN A 183 14.93 -4.46 -0.46
C ASN A 183 16.43 -4.75 -0.30
N PHE A 184 16.84 -6.02 -0.32
CA PHE A 184 18.21 -6.45 -0.01
C PHE A 184 18.83 -7.39 -1.06
N SER A 185 18.18 -7.58 -2.22
CA SER A 185 18.85 -8.17 -3.39
C SER A 185 20.17 -7.44 -3.63
N GLU A 186 21.23 -8.19 -3.94
CA GLU A 186 22.57 -7.66 -4.22
C GLU A 186 22.56 -6.72 -5.44
N LYS A 187 22.07 -5.50 -5.23
CA LYS A 187 22.54 -4.33 -5.93
C LYS A 187 23.75 -3.88 -5.14
N ASN A 188 24.88 -3.67 -5.82
CA ASN A 188 26.04 -3.03 -5.19
C ASN A 188 25.56 -1.77 -4.45
N ALA A 189 25.50 -1.82 -3.11
CA ALA A 189 25.00 -0.72 -2.29
C ALA A 189 25.87 0.55 -2.43
N GLU A 190 27.09 0.40 -2.96
CA GLU A 190 27.97 1.49 -3.33
C GLU A 190 27.53 2.23 -4.61
N GLU A 191 26.60 1.68 -5.39
CA GLU A 191 26.17 2.24 -6.68
C GLU A 191 24.68 2.64 -6.74
N ASP A 192 23.80 2.10 -5.88
CA ASP A 192 22.36 2.45 -5.93
C ASP A 192 22.12 3.92 -5.51
N VAL A 193 21.73 4.73 -6.51
CA VAL A 193 21.41 6.15 -6.37
C VAL A 193 20.40 6.41 -5.27
N LEU A 194 19.32 5.63 -5.20
CA LEU A 194 18.28 5.84 -4.21
C LEU A 194 18.78 5.56 -2.79
N TYR A 195 19.65 4.56 -2.63
CA TYR A 195 20.26 4.23 -1.34
C TYR A 195 21.15 5.36 -0.84
N ILE A 196 22.00 5.91 -1.71
CA ILE A 196 22.90 7.02 -1.34
C ILE A 196 22.11 8.29 -1.02
N LEU A 197 21.10 8.63 -1.83
CA LEU A 197 20.24 9.79 -1.56
C LEU A 197 19.44 9.64 -0.26
N ARG A 198 19.00 8.42 0.10
CA ARG A 198 18.35 8.15 1.40
C ARG A 198 19.28 8.33 2.58
N ASN A 199 20.55 7.94 2.42
CA ASN A 199 21.55 7.91 3.49
C ASN A 199 22.63 8.99 3.31
N PHE A 200 22.31 10.13 2.68
CA PHE A 200 23.34 11.09 2.24
C PHE A 200 24.21 11.62 3.40
N MET A 201 23.68 11.67 4.64
CA MET A 201 24.45 12.09 5.82
C MET A 201 25.70 11.25 6.07
N LEU A 202 25.75 10.04 5.50
CA LEU A 202 26.85 9.09 5.65
C LEU A 202 27.94 9.27 4.59
N TYR A 203 27.75 10.20 3.66
CA TYR A 203 28.59 10.38 2.48
C TYR A 203 29.09 11.81 2.37
N SER A 204 30.21 11.99 1.66
CA SER A 204 30.74 13.32 1.33
C SER A 204 29.80 14.06 0.38
N GLU A 205 29.80 15.39 0.45
CA GLU A 205 29.02 16.26 -0.43
C GLU A 205 29.24 15.95 -1.91
N ASP A 206 30.50 15.73 -2.32
CA ASP A 206 30.83 15.38 -3.72
C ASP A 206 30.20 14.05 -4.16
N LYS A 207 30.13 13.06 -3.26
CA LYS A 207 29.50 11.77 -3.55
C LYS A 207 27.99 11.90 -3.70
N VAL A 208 27.37 12.75 -2.87
CA VAL A 208 25.93 13.03 -2.94
C VAL A 208 25.60 13.78 -4.25
N LYS A 209 26.39 14.80 -4.63
CA LYS A 209 26.23 15.53 -5.89
C LYS A 209 26.42 14.65 -7.13
N GLY A 210 27.39 13.74 -7.09
CA GLY A 210 27.58 12.77 -8.17
C GLY A 210 26.33 11.90 -8.37
N LYS A 211 25.67 11.49 -7.28
CA LYS A 211 24.44 10.69 -7.33
C LYS A 211 23.19 11.50 -7.64
N GLU A 212 23.16 12.79 -7.33
CA GLU A 212 22.13 13.72 -7.79
C GLU A 212 22.10 13.82 -9.32
N SER A 213 23.27 13.94 -9.96
CA SER A 213 23.37 13.96 -11.43
C SER A 213 22.89 12.64 -12.05
N GLU A 214 23.31 11.51 -11.48
CA GLU A 214 22.88 10.18 -11.93
C GLU A 214 21.37 9.96 -11.72
N ALA A 215 20.78 10.53 -10.65
CA ALA A 215 19.35 10.48 -10.38
C ALA A 215 18.53 11.16 -11.47
N ILE A 216 18.98 12.33 -11.93
CA ILE A 216 18.36 13.07 -13.04
C ILE A 216 18.38 12.22 -14.32
N ASP A 217 19.52 11.61 -14.62
CA ASP A 217 19.69 10.73 -15.78
C ASP A 217 18.80 9.49 -15.69
N ILE A 218 18.60 8.93 -14.50
CA ILE A 218 17.69 7.80 -14.29
C ILE A 218 16.23 8.20 -14.53
N ILE A 219 15.80 9.35 -13.99
CA ILE A 219 14.44 9.86 -14.17
C ILE A 219 14.17 10.10 -15.66
N LYS A 220 15.11 10.76 -16.35
CA LYS A 220 14.98 11.12 -17.76
C LYS A 220 15.21 9.95 -18.71
N GLY A 221 16.07 9.01 -18.36
CA GLY A 221 16.59 7.97 -19.26
C GLY A 221 15.65 6.80 -19.56
N GLY A 222 14.55 6.63 -18.82
CA GLY A 222 13.51 5.61 -19.09
C GLY A 222 13.96 4.15 -18.96
N ARG A 223 15.20 3.89 -18.52
CA ARG A 223 15.77 2.53 -18.37
C ARG A 223 15.23 1.77 -17.16
N TYR A 224 14.63 2.48 -16.21
CA TYR A 224 14.13 1.94 -14.96
C TYR A 224 12.60 2.03 -14.90
N SER A 225 11.99 1.15 -14.11
CA SER A 225 10.54 1.16 -13.91
C SER A 225 10.05 2.52 -13.42
N PHE A 226 8.84 2.89 -13.83
CA PHE A 226 8.22 4.16 -13.42
C PHE A 226 8.19 4.34 -11.89
N GLY A 227 7.90 3.28 -11.14
CA GLY A 227 7.90 3.34 -9.68
C GLY A 227 9.26 3.66 -9.07
N TYR A 228 10.34 3.10 -9.62
CA TYR A 228 11.69 3.42 -9.15
C TYR A 228 12.09 4.87 -9.47
N ARG A 229 11.77 5.35 -10.68
CA ARG A 229 12.01 6.75 -11.07
C ARG A 229 11.21 7.72 -10.20
N LEU A 230 9.94 7.42 -9.91
CA LEU A 230 9.09 8.20 -9.01
C LEU A 230 9.66 8.23 -7.58
N ASN A 231 10.21 7.11 -7.10
CA ASN A 231 10.84 7.06 -5.77
C ASN A 231 12.08 7.94 -5.66
N ILE A 232 12.94 7.93 -6.70
CA ILE A 232 14.10 8.83 -6.78
C ILE A 232 13.64 10.28 -6.80
N TYR A 233 12.66 10.61 -7.64
CA TYR A 233 12.12 11.96 -7.74
C TYR A 233 11.58 12.47 -6.41
N MET A 234 10.73 11.69 -5.73
CA MET A 234 10.20 12.06 -4.41
C MET A 234 11.31 12.30 -3.40
N LYS A 235 12.38 11.50 -3.45
CA LYS A 235 13.55 11.71 -2.59
C LYS A 235 14.30 13.00 -2.96
N LEU A 236 14.49 13.31 -4.24
CA LEU A 236 15.10 14.58 -4.67
C LEU A 236 14.28 15.79 -4.23
N LYS A 237 12.94 15.78 -4.40
CA LYS A 237 12.05 16.86 -3.92
C LYS A 237 12.18 17.07 -2.42
N GLU A 238 12.17 15.98 -1.66
CA GLU A 238 12.38 16.03 -0.20
C GLU A 238 13.73 16.66 0.16
N LEU A 239 14.81 16.25 -0.50
CA LEU A 239 16.14 16.81 -0.22
C LEU A 239 16.26 18.27 -0.65
N CYS A 240 15.59 18.66 -1.74
CA CYS A 240 15.58 20.02 -2.26
C CYS A 240 14.90 20.98 -1.27
N LEU A 241 13.71 20.61 -0.77
CA LEU A 241 12.99 21.42 0.22
C LEU A 241 13.74 21.57 1.55
N ASN A 242 14.64 20.64 1.85
CA ASN A 242 15.49 20.70 3.03
C ASN A 242 16.86 21.38 2.77
N GLY A 243 17.12 21.87 1.56
CA GLY A 243 18.35 22.58 1.19
C GLY A 243 19.60 21.70 1.16
N ILE A 244 19.45 20.41 0.84
CA ILE A 244 20.53 19.41 0.90
C ILE A 244 21.15 19.15 -0.47
N VAL A 245 20.32 19.06 -1.50
CA VAL A 245 20.76 18.89 -2.90
C VAL A 245 20.99 20.24 -3.55
N THR A 246 21.77 20.27 -4.62
CA THR A 246 22.06 21.51 -5.35
C THR A 246 20.97 21.93 -6.34
N LEU A 247 20.05 21.03 -6.67
CA LEU A 247 18.88 21.33 -7.49
C LEU A 247 18.06 22.47 -6.90
N ASN A 248 17.69 23.41 -7.76
CA ASN A 248 16.71 24.42 -7.44
C ASN A 248 15.28 23.91 -7.71
N GLU A 249 14.28 24.64 -7.21
CA GLU A 249 12.86 24.27 -7.38
C GLU A 249 12.46 24.08 -8.85
N LYS A 250 12.96 24.94 -9.75
CA LYS A 250 12.64 24.84 -11.17
C LYS A 250 13.17 23.54 -11.80
N GLU A 251 14.39 23.14 -11.46
CA GLU A 251 14.98 21.88 -11.95
C GLU A 251 14.21 20.66 -11.44
N ILE A 252 13.72 20.71 -10.20
CA ILE A 252 12.86 19.66 -9.65
C ILE A 252 11.49 19.64 -10.36
N ASP A 253 10.87 20.78 -10.60
CA ASP A 253 9.57 20.85 -11.27
C ASP A 253 9.68 20.33 -12.72
N GLU A 254 10.78 20.61 -13.43
CA GLU A 254 11.06 20.03 -14.76
C GLU A 254 11.16 18.49 -14.73
N LEU A 255 11.67 17.90 -13.65
CA LEU A 255 11.69 16.44 -13.48
C LEU A 255 10.30 15.88 -13.20
N GLU A 256 9.45 16.62 -12.49
CA GLU A 256 8.06 16.25 -12.26
C GLU A 256 7.29 16.19 -13.59
N ASP A 257 7.38 17.27 -14.37
CA ASP A 257 6.72 17.37 -15.66
C ASP A 257 7.16 16.22 -16.56
N TYR A 258 8.47 15.93 -16.60
CA TYR A 258 9.00 14.81 -17.37
C TYR A 258 8.40 13.47 -16.93
N LEU A 259 8.31 13.22 -15.62
CA LEU A 259 7.69 11.99 -15.10
C LEU A 259 6.21 11.89 -15.48
N LEU A 260 5.47 12.99 -15.37
CA LEU A 260 4.05 13.01 -15.69
C LEU A 260 3.79 12.81 -17.19
N GLU A 261 4.61 13.40 -18.05
CA GLU A 261 4.56 13.21 -19.50
C GLU A 261 4.92 11.79 -19.94
N ASN A 262 5.84 11.15 -19.22
CA ASN A 262 6.33 9.80 -19.49
C ASN A 262 5.76 8.76 -18.51
N TYR A 263 4.51 8.96 -18.09
CA TYR A 263 3.80 8.02 -17.23
C TYR A 263 3.65 6.65 -17.88
N GLU A 264 3.94 5.59 -17.14
CA GLU A 264 3.76 4.20 -17.55
C GLU A 264 2.75 3.50 -16.63
N LEU A 265 1.85 2.72 -17.23
CA LEU A 265 0.94 1.88 -16.47
C LEU A 265 1.71 0.82 -15.70
N GLN A 266 1.34 0.67 -14.44
CA GLN A 266 1.89 -0.37 -13.58
C GLN A 266 1.07 -1.63 -13.76
N ILE A 267 1.49 -2.47 -14.71
CA ILE A 267 0.85 -3.77 -14.97
C ILE A 267 1.24 -4.70 -13.81
N SER A 268 0.22 -5.24 -13.15
CA SER A 268 0.31 -5.93 -11.86
C SER A 268 0.95 -7.34 -11.88
N ASP A 269 2.02 -7.57 -12.64
CA ASP A 269 2.76 -8.84 -12.50
C ASP A 269 3.77 -8.79 -11.34
N SER A 270 4.03 -7.61 -10.79
CA SER A 270 4.58 -7.49 -9.44
C SER A 270 3.43 -7.57 -8.43
N ILE A 271 3.36 -8.70 -7.71
CA ILE A 271 3.29 -8.73 -6.24
C ILE A 271 2.39 -7.67 -5.61
N GLU A 272 1.32 -8.13 -4.95
CA GLU A 272 0.45 -7.33 -4.11
C GLU A 272 1.14 -6.15 -3.39
N GLY A 273 0.76 -4.90 -3.69
CA GLY A 273 0.65 -3.92 -2.61
C GLY A 273 1.06 -2.47 -2.83
N GLU A 274 1.52 -2.00 -3.99
CA GLU A 274 1.96 -0.59 -4.09
C GLU A 274 0.96 0.30 -4.84
N ASP A 275 0.14 1.04 -4.09
CA ASP A 275 -0.59 2.21 -4.62
C ASP A 275 0.41 3.39 -4.73
N LEU A 276 1.24 3.34 -5.77
CA LEU A 276 2.24 4.38 -6.05
C LEU A 276 1.59 5.73 -6.42
N LEU A 277 0.31 5.74 -6.79
CA LEU A 277 -0.45 6.97 -7.02
C LEU A 277 -0.65 7.73 -5.72
N LYS A 278 -1.03 7.04 -4.64
CA LYS A 278 -1.20 7.66 -3.31
C LYS A 278 0.09 7.90 -2.55
N LEU A 279 1.23 7.51 -3.13
CA LEU A 279 2.57 7.73 -2.55
C LEU A 279 2.65 7.26 -1.08
N ILE A 280 2.02 6.12 -0.75
CA ILE A 280 1.84 5.65 0.64
C ILE A 280 3.18 5.38 1.36
N ASN A 281 4.24 5.15 0.60
CA ASN A 281 5.60 4.95 1.11
C ASN A 281 6.30 6.24 1.55
N PHE A 282 5.73 7.40 1.21
CA PHE A 282 6.24 8.71 1.62
C PHE A 282 5.37 9.27 2.76
N HIS A 283 5.88 9.17 3.99
CA HIS A 283 5.20 9.68 5.18
C HIS A 283 5.99 10.85 5.78
N PHE A 284 5.40 12.04 5.74
CA PHE A 284 6.05 13.29 6.16
C PHE A 284 5.24 14.04 7.23
N PRO A 285 4.89 13.41 8.36
CA PRO A 285 3.88 13.92 9.31
C PRO A 285 4.24 15.28 9.91
N GLN A 286 5.50 15.69 9.84
CA GLN A 286 6.00 16.95 10.41
C GLN A 286 6.34 18.02 9.35
N ASN A 287 6.23 17.73 8.05
CA ASN A 287 6.48 18.70 6.98
C ASN A 287 5.18 18.93 6.17
N PRO A 288 4.42 19.99 6.51
CA PRO A 288 3.13 20.29 5.85
C PRO A 288 3.27 20.51 4.35
N GLU A 289 4.36 21.15 3.91
CA GLU A 289 4.63 21.44 2.51
C GLU A 289 4.84 20.15 1.71
N LEU A 290 5.59 19.19 2.25
CA LEU A 290 5.75 17.86 1.64
C LEU A 290 4.46 17.05 1.65
N ILE A 291 3.58 17.22 2.64
CA ILE A 291 2.26 16.57 2.66
C ILE A 291 1.37 17.13 1.55
N GLU A 292 1.30 18.46 1.44
CA GLU A 292 0.53 19.16 0.41
C GLU A 292 1.03 18.75 -0.98
N TYR A 293 2.33 18.86 -1.20
CA TYR A 293 2.99 18.45 -2.44
C TYR A 293 2.70 16.99 -2.80
N LYS A 294 2.82 16.07 -1.84
CA LYS A 294 2.49 14.65 -2.05
C LYS A 294 1.04 14.47 -2.53
N ASN A 295 0.09 15.18 -1.93
CA ASN A 295 -1.32 15.07 -2.30
C ASN A 295 -1.55 15.61 -3.72
N GLU A 296 -0.95 16.76 -4.06
CA GLU A 296 -1.02 17.32 -5.42
C GLU A 296 -0.44 16.38 -6.47
N LEU A 297 0.76 15.83 -6.23
CA LEU A 297 1.39 14.88 -7.15
C LEU A 297 0.54 13.61 -7.30
N SER A 298 -0.06 13.12 -6.21
CA SER A 298 -0.99 11.99 -6.24
C SER A 298 -2.17 12.25 -7.19
N GLU A 299 -2.78 13.43 -7.11
CA GLU A 299 -3.87 13.82 -8.02
C GLU A 299 -3.40 13.89 -9.49
N LYS A 300 -2.22 14.48 -9.74
CA LYS A 300 -1.62 14.56 -11.08
C LYS A 300 -1.36 13.17 -11.67
N LEU A 301 -0.80 12.26 -10.88
CA LEU A 301 -0.55 10.87 -11.26
C LEU A 301 -1.85 10.10 -11.56
N MET A 302 -2.88 10.25 -10.72
CA MET A 302 -4.19 9.65 -10.97
C MET A 302 -4.81 10.15 -12.27
N LYS A 303 -4.65 11.44 -12.59
CA LYS A 303 -5.11 12.03 -13.84
C LYS A 303 -4.36 11.44 -15.04
N GLN A 304 -3.03 11.33 -14.97
CA GLN A 304 -2.24 10.73 -16.04
C GLN A 304 -2.60 9.26 -16.27
N GLN A 305 -2.81 8.50 -15.19
CA GLN A 305 -3.29 7.13 -15.30
C GLN A 305 -4.62 7.04 -16.07
N LYS A 306 -5.62 7.88 -15.73
CA LYS A 306 -6.91 7.89 -16.43
C LYS A 306 -6.74 8.18 -17.93
N ILE A 307 -5.85 9.11 -18.29
CA ILE A 307 -5.52 9.44 -19.68
C ILE A 307 -4.88 8.22 -20.37
N TYR A 308 -3.92 7.57 -19.73
CA TYR A 308 -3.19 6.45 -20.31
C TYR A 308 -4.08 5.20 -20.47
N MET A 309 -4.92 4.89 -19.49
CA MET A 309 -5.93 3.82 -19.57
C MET A 309 -6.88 4.00 -20.75
N LYS A 310 -7.26 5.25 -21.04
CA LYS A 310 -8.06 5.60 -22.23
C LYS A 310 -7.25 5.41 -23.50
N LYS A 311 -6.02 5.92 -23.56
CA LYS A 311 -5.13 5.84 -24.73
C LYS A 311 -4.80 4.39 -25.12
N GLN A 312 -4.59 3.52 -24.14
CA GLN A 312 -4.31 2.09 -24.35
C GLN A 312 -5.57 1.24 -24.62
N GLY A 313 -6.75 1.86 -24.65
CA GLY A 313 -8.02 1.16 -24.91
C GLY A 313 -8.46 0.19 -23.81
N ILE A 314 -7.85 0.22 -22.61
CA ILE A 314 -8.14 -0.72 -21.53
C ILE A 314 -9.58 -0.57 -21.05
N TYR A 315 -10.06 0.68 -20.92
CA TYR A 315 -11.46 0.94 -20.58
C TYR A 315 -12.44 0.39 -21.61
N GLN A 316 -12.12 0.50 -22.90
CA GLN A 316 -12.95 -0.02 -23.97
C GLN A 316 -12.99 -1.57 -23.91
N GLN A 317 -11.83 -2.21 -23.79
CA GLN A 317 -11.73 -3.67 -23.64
C GLN A 317 -12.53 -4.17 -22.43
N TYR A 318 -12.53 -3.41 -21.33
CA TYR A 318 -13.28 -3.74 -20.14
C TYR A 318 -14.79 -3.62 -20.36
N ILE A 319 -15.26 -2.56 -21.02
CA ILE A 319 -16.67 -2.40 -21.41
C ILE A 319 -17.12 -3.54 -22.33
N GLU A 320 -16.34 -3.88 -23.35
CA GLU A 320 -16.65 -4.97 -24.27
C GLU A 320 -16.77 -6.31 -23.54
N ALA A 321 -15.84 -6.60 -22.62
CA ALA A 321 -15.87 -7.80 -21.81
C ALA A 321 -17.10 -7.85 -20.87
N ILE A 322 -17.63 -6.70 -20.43
CA ILE A 322 -18.91 -6.62 -19.71
C ILE A 322 -20.06 -6.97 -20.65
N LEU A 323 -20.13 -6.30 -21.81
CA LEU A 323 -21.21 -6.45 -22.78
C LEU A 323 -21.27 -7.86 -23.39
N ASN A 324 -20.18 -8.62 -23.40
CA ASN A 324 -20.14 -9.99 -23.92
C ASN A 324 -20.23 -11.09 -22.83
N GLU A 325 -20.46 -10.72 -21.57
CA GLU A 325 -20.40 -11.64 -20.41
C GLU A 325 -19.05 -12.40 -20.24
N GLU A 326 -17.93 -11.86 -20.76
CA GLU A 326 -16.60 -12.47 -20.71
C GLU A 326 -15.94 -12.36 -19.32
N ARG A 327 -16.33 -13.25 -18.40
CA ARG A 327 -15.88 -13.20 -17.00
C ARG A 327 -14.35 -13.26 -16.83
N LYS A 328 -13.67 -14.16 -17.56
CA LYS A 328 -12.22 -14.36 -17.45
C LYS A 328 -11.43 -13.11 -17.86
N LYS A 329 -11.74 -12.54 -19.03
CA LYS A 329 -11.10 -11.32 -19.53
C LYS A 329 -11.30 -10.15 -18.59
N ARG A 330 -12.49 -10.00 -17.99
CA ARG A 330 -12.72 -8.98 -16.95
C ARG A 330 -11.83 -9.19 -15.73
N SER A 331 -11.72 -10.42 -15.25
CA SER A 331 -10.85 -10.74 -14.11
C SER A 331 -9.38 -10.47 -14.42
N GLU A 332 -8.91 -10.80 -15.63
CA GLU A 332 -7.56 -10.50 -16.09
C GLU A 332 -7.28 -8.99 -16.10
N LEU A 333 -8.19 -8.20 -16.70
CA LEU A 333 -8.07 -6.73 -16.72
C LEU A 333 -8.13 -6.13 -15.30
N GLU A 334 -9.01 -6.63 -14.43
CA GLU A 334 -9.14 -6.20 -13.04
C GLU A 334 -7.94 -6.60 -12.16
N MET A 335 -7.24 -7.68 -12.52
CA MET A 335 -5.97 -8.05 -11.89
C MET A 335 -4.89 -7.08 -12.37
N GLN A 336 -4.67 -7.00 -13.69
CA GLN A 336 -3.64 -6.20 -14.35
C GLN A 336 -3.71 -4.71 -14.04
N CYS A 337 -4.92 -4.18 -13.82
CA CYS A 337 -5.18 -2.78 -13.54
C CYS A 337 -6.18 -2.66 -12.37
N LYS A 338 -5.66 -2.70 -11.14
CA LYS A 338 -6.47 -2.65 -9.89
C LYS A 338 -7.42 -1.45 -9.86
N GLU A 339 -7.03 -0.35 -10.47
CA GLU A 339 -7.75 0.92 -10.50
C GLU A 339 -9.03 0.86 -11.33
N ILE A 340 -9.20 -0.12 -12.23
CA ILE A 340 -10.49 -0.37 -12.88
C ILE A 340 -11.60 -0.60 -11.83
N LYS A 341 -11.28 -1.14 -10.66
CA LYS A 341 -12.26 -1.32 -9.56
C LYS A 341 -12.59 -0.02 -8.84
N ASN A 342 -11.69 0.95 -8.86
CA ASN A 342 -11.76 2.20 -8.11
C ASN A 342 -12.20 3.40 -8.97
N VAL A 343 -12.38 3.22 -10.27
CA VAL A 343 -12.95 4.25 -11.15
C VAL A 343 -14.47 4.12 -11.17
N ASP A 344 -15.15 5.26 -11.14
CA ASP A 344 -16.59 5.31 -11.34
C ASP A 344 -16.93 4.74 -12.72
N ILE A 345 -17.51 3.53 -12.71
CA ILE A 345 -17.79 2.77 -13.92
C ILE A 345 -18.74 3.53 -14.85
N PHE A 346 -19.63 4.37 -14.30
CA PHE A 346 -20.55 5.18 -15.11
C PHE A 346 -19.83 6.31 -15.81
N THR A 347 -18.76 6.86 -15.23
CA THR A 347 -17.86 7.79 -15.94
C THR A 347 -17.24 7.12 -17.16
N ILE A 348 -16.78 5.87 -17.00
CA ILE A 348 -16.20 5.10 -18.10
C ILE A 348 -17.28 4.86 -19.15
N PHE A 349 -18.44 4.33 -18.78
CA PHE A 349 -19.52 4.09 -19.74
C PHE A 349 -19.97 5.37 -20.47
N ASN A 350 -20.14 6.48 -19.76
CA ASN A 350 -20.50 7.76 -20.37
C ASN A 350 -19.45 8.25 -21.39
N SER A 351 -18.17 7.97 -21.14
CA SER A 351 -17.08 8.34 -22.05
C SER A 351 -17.07 7.54 -23.35
N TYR A 352 -17.71 6.37 -23.36
CA TYR A 352 -17.79 5.44 -24.50
C TYR A 352 -19.25 5.18 -24.93
N ILE A 353 -20.14 6.16 -24.70
CA ILE A 353 -21.57 5.94 -24.86
C ILE A 353 -21.97 5.59 -26.29
N SER A 354 -21.31 6.17 -27.29
CA SER A 354 -21.58 5.89 -28.71
C SER A 354 -21.25 4.45 -29.09
N ASP A 355 -20.18 3.87 -28.52
CA ASP A 355 -19.82 2.47 -28.74
C ASP A 355 -20.84 1.55 -28.07
N ILE A 356 -21.26 1.89 -26.84
CA ILE A 356 -22.29 1.15 -26.10
C ILE A 356 -23.63 1.18 -26.85
N GLU A 357 -24.06 2.35 -27.31
CA GLU A 357 -25.29 2.53 -28.08
C GLU A 357 -25.33 1.59 -29.29
N LYS A 358 -24.27 1.60 -30.10
CA LYS A 358 -24.14 0.74 -31.29
C LYS A 358 -24.29 -0.73 -30.94
N GLU A 359 -23.68 -1.18 -29.85
CA GLU A 359 -23.74 -2.57 -29.40
C GLU A 359 -25.10 -2.96 -28.83
N LEU A 360 -25.77 -2.07 -28.09
CA LEU A 360 -27.06 -2.35 -27.45
C LEU A 360 -28.23 -2.33 -28.44
N LEU A 361 -28.24 -1.42 -29.42
CA LEU A 361 -29.31 -1.35 -30.42
C LEU A 361 -29.39 -2.62 -31.29
N GLY A 362 -28.27 -3.30 -31.50
CA GLY A 362 -28.18 -4.51 -32.32
C GLY A 362 -28.38 -5.83 -31.57
N ASN A 363 -28.40 -5.85 -30.23
CA ASN A 363 -28.32 -7.10 -29.49
C ASN A 363 -28.97 -7.08 -28.08
N ASN A 364 -30.12 -7.74 -27.96
CA ASN A 364 -30.85 -7.90 -26.70
C ASN A 364 -30.05 -8.62 -25.60
N ALA A 365 -29.16 -9.56 -25.95
CA ALA A 365 -28.33 -10.25 -24.97
C ALA A 365 -27.35 -9.29 -24.29
N LYS A 366 -26.80 -8.31 -25.03
CA LYS A 366 -25.88 -7.31 -24.47
C LYS A 366 -26.57 -6.38 -23.46
N ILE A 367 -27.83 -6.04 -23.68
CA ILE A 367 -28.65 -5.29 -22.71
C ILE A 367 -28.80 -6.11 -21.41
N ILE A 368 -29.11 -7.41 -21.54
CA ILE A 368 -29.24 -8.33 -20.40
C ILE A 368 -27.90 -8.47 -19.65
N TYR A 369 -26.78 -8.61 -20.36
CA TYR A 369 -25.46 -8.76 -19.76
C TYR A 369 -25.01 -7.50 -19.02
N LEU A 370 -25.22 -6.32 -19.60
CA LEU A 370 -24.98 -5.05 -18.92
C LEU A 370 -25.83 -4.94 -17.65
N ASN A 371 -27.12 -5.25 -17.74
CA ASN A 371 -28.02 -5.21 -16.60
C ASN A 371 -27.59 -6.18 -15.48
N ARG A 372 -27.25 -7.42 -15.85
CA ARG A 372 -26.72 -8.41 -14.89
C ARG A 372 -25.42 -7.95 -14.23
N TYR A 373 -24.50 -7.37 -14.99
CA TYR A 373 -23.25 -6.86 -14.46
C TYR A 373 -23.50 -5.77 -13.42
N ILE A 374 -24.31 -4.77 -13.78
CA ILE A 374 -24.65 -3.64 -12.92
C ILE A 374 -25.43 -4.11 -11.68
N TYR A 375 -26.36 -5.05 -11.83
CA TYR A 375 -27.16 -5.59 -10.73
C TYR A 375 -26.33 -6.41 -9.73
N ASN A 376 -25.40 -7.24 -10.23
CA ASN A 376 -24.65 -8.19 -9.39
C ASN A 376 -23.40 -7.60 -8.73
N ARG A 377 -22.92 -6.44 -9.18
CA ARG A 377 -21.74 -5.83 -8.56
C ARG A 377 -22.17 -5.14 -7.26
N THR A 378 -21.89 -5.79 -6.13
CA THR A 378 -22.18 -5.26 -4.78
C THR A 378 -21.36 -4.02 -4.44
N ASP A 379 -20.21 -3.85 -5.10
CA ASP A 379 -19.23 -2.80 -4.85
C ASP A 379 -18.95 -2.01 -6.15
N ILE A 380 -19.97 -1.39 -6.74
CA ILE A 380 -19.74 -0.36 -7.76
C ILE A 380 -19.18 0.87 -7.05
N PHE A 381 -17.94 1.24 -7.35
CA PHE A 381 -17.40 2.54 -6.97
C PHE A 381 -18.17 3.63 -7.71
N ILE A 382 -18.71 4.59 -6.98
CA ILE A 382 -19.51 5.69 -7.51
C ILE A 382 -18.99 6.96 -6.85
N GLU A 383 -18.45 7.85 -7.68
CA GLU A 383 -17.87 9.11 -7.21
C GLU A 383 -18.95 10.17 -7.07
N THR A 384 -19.89 10.22 -8.02
CA THR A 384 -20.96 11.23 -8.06
C THR A 384 -22.30 10.66 -8.54
N LEU A 385 -23.40 11.29 -8.11
CA LEU A 385 -24.74 10.99 -8.65
C LEU A 385 -24.89 11.44 -10.11
N ASP A 386 -24.20 12.51 -10.51
CA ASP A 386 -24.32 13.12 -11.84
C ASP A 386 -23.97 12.13 -12.95
N ASN A 387 -22.91 11.33 -12.76
CA ASN A 387 -22.51 10.30 -13.71
C ASN A 387 -23.59 9.24 -13.93
N ILE A 388 -24.28 8.84 -12.87
CA ILE A 388 -25.37 7.86 -12.93
C ILE A 388 -26.57 8.47 -13.65
N GLU A 389 -26.95 9.69 -13.32
CA GLU A 389 -28.07 10.38 -13.95
C GLU A 389 -27.84 10.59 -15.45
N ARG A 390 -26.63 11.01 -15.81
CA ARG A 390 -26.21 11.11 -17.20
C ARG A 390 -26.30 9.77 -17.92
N PHE A 391 -25.83 8.69 -17.30
CA PHE A 391 -25.91 7.36 -17.90
C PHE A 391 -27.37 6.89 -18.07
N ILE A 392 -28.23 7.11 -17.08
CA ILE A 392 -29.68 6.83 -17.17
C ILE A 392 -30.31 7.59 -18.35
N ASN A 393 -29.99 8.88 -18.49
CA ASN A 393 -30.53 9.71 -19.58
C ASN A 393 -30.05 9.21 -20.95
N ASN A 394 -28.78 8.81 -21.06
CA ASN A 394 -28.25 8.20 -22.27
C ASN A 394 -28.99 6.90 -22.61
N ILE A 395 -29.19 5.99 -21.63
CA ILE A 395 -29.93 4.74 -21.85
C ILE A 395 -31.37 4.99 -22.31
N LYS A 396 -32.06 6.01 -21.77
CA LYS A 396 -33.40 6.41 -22.23
C LYS A 396 -33.41 6.89 -23.69
N GLN A 397 -32.38 7.65 -24.08
CA GLN A 397 -32.24 8.11 -25.46
C GLN A 397 -31.99 6.94 -26.42
N ILE A 398 -31.15 5.97 -26.01
CA ILE A 398 -30.88 4.74 -26.78
C ILE A 398 -32.17 3.91 -26.91
N GLU A 399 -32.92 3.72 -25.82
CA GLU A 399 -34.19 3.00 -25.85
C GLU A 399 -35.19 3.63 -26.83
N ALA A 400 -35.32 4.96 -26.83
CA ALA A 400 -36.29 5.67 -27.68
C ALA A 400 -36.06 5.45 -29.18
N GLN A 401 -34.85 5.05 -29.59
CA GLN A 401 -34.51 4.72 -30.97
C GLN A 401 -34.89 3.28 -31.35
N ASN A 402 -35.13 2.40 -30.37
CA ASN A 402 -35.43 1.00 -30.59
C ASN A 402 -36.94 0.76 -30.69
N LYS A 403 -37.37 0.02 -31.72
CA LYS A 403 -38.78 -0.30 -31.97
C LYS A 403 -39.18 -1.72 -31.54
N ASP A 404 -38.21 -2.54 -31.13
CA ASP A 404 -38.45 -3.92 -30.72
C ASP A 404 -39.05 -4.01 -29.31
N LYS A 405 -40.12 -4.81 -29.15
CA LYS A 405 -40.83 -4.95 -27.87
C LYS A 405 -39.98 -5.66 -26.81
N ILE A 406 -39.13 -6.62 -27.22
CA ILE A 406 -38.26 -7.36 -26.30
C ILE A 406 -37.11 -6.44 -25.84
N ALA A 407 -36.52 -5.69 -26.76
CA ALA A 407 -35.51 -4.68 -26.45
C ALA A 407 -36.05 -3.64 -25.47
N LYS A 408 -37.26 -3.13 -25.72
CA LYS A 408 -37.93 -2.19 -24.82
C LYS A 408 -38.04 -2.73 -23.39
N TYR A 409 -38.56 -3.95 -23.23
CA TYR A 409 -38.64 -4.61 -21.93
C TYR A 409 -37.27 -4.74 -21.23
N ASN A 410 -36.22 -5.09 -21.98
CA ASN A 410 -34.87 -5.21 -21.43
C ASN A 410 -34.29 -3.85 -20.99
N PHE A 411 -34.54 -2.79 -21.77
CA PHE A 411 -34.16 -1.42 -21.41
C PHE A 411 -34.94 -0.89 -20.20
N ASP A 412 -36.25 -1.13 -20.12
CA ASP A 412 -37.08 -0.81 -18.95
C ASP A 412 -36.50 -1.47 -17.69
N THR A 413 -36.12 -2.74 -17.79
CA THR A 413 -35.50 -3.49 -16.69
C THR A 413 -34.16 -2.89 -16.28
N LEU A 414 -33.30 -2.55 -17.24
CA LEU A 414 -32.02 -1.88 -16.99
C LEU A 414 -32.22 -0.52 -16.29
N GLN A 415 -33.19 0.28 -16.74
CA GLN A 415 -33.52 1.56 -16.12
C GLN A 415 -34.03 1.39 -14.69
N GLY A 416 -34.80 0.34 -14.41
CA GLY A 416 -35.20 -0.04 -13.06
C GLY A 416 -33.99 -0.31 -12.16
N THR A 417 -33.03 -1.11 -12.62
CA THR A 417 -31.76 -1.38 -11.91
C THR A 417 -30.98 -0.08 -11.65
N LEU A 418 -30.80 0.77 -12.66
CA LEU A 418 -30.08 2.03 -12.52
C LEU A 418 -30.77 2.99 -11.55
N SER A 419 -32.11 3.04 -11.55
CA SER A 419 -32.88 3.87 -10.63
C SER A 419 -32.70 3.44 -9.17
N ASN A 420 -32.65 2.12 -8.93
CA ASN A 420 -32.35 1.58 -7.60
C ASN A 420 -30.92 1.94 -7.15
N ILE A 421 -29.93 1.84 -8.05
CA ILE A 421 -28.54 2.23 -7.74
C ILE A 421 -28.45 3.72 -7.43
N ARG A 422 -29.11 4.57 -8.22
CA ARG A 422 -29.18 6.02 -7.98
C ARG A 422 -29.74 6.31 -6.59
N GLU A 423 -30.85 5.69 -6.22
CA GLU A 423 -31.49 5.93 -4.91
C GLU A 423 -30.60 5.44 -3.75
N ASN A 424 -30.02 4.25 -3.87
CA ASN A 424 -29.08 3.73 -2.87
C ASN A 424 -27.85 4.64 -2.71
N THR A 425 -27.33 5.15 -3.82
CA THR A 425 -26.21 6.10 -3.82
C THR A 425 -26.59 7.42 -3.16
N ARG A 426 -27.79 7.96 -3.46
CA ARG A 426 -28.31 9.18 -2.84
C ARG A 426 -28.41 9.04 -1.33
N ILE A 427 -28.93 7.91 -0.86
CA ILE A 427 -29.00 7.59 0.58
C ILE A 427 -27.60 7.55 1.19
N LYS A 428 -26.63 6.87 0.55
CA LYS A 428 -25.23 6.82 1.01
C LYS A 428 -24.60 8.20 1.12
N LEU A 429 -24.63 9.01 0.06
CA LEU A 429 -23.99 10.33 0.06
C LEU A 429 -24.61 11.26 1.12
N ASN A 430 -25.94 11.21 1.28
CA ASN A 430 -26.64 11.99 2.30
C ASN A 430 -26.40 11.50 3.75
N THR A 431 -26.04 10.23 3.94
CA THR A 431 -25.70 9.67 5.26
C THR A 431 -24.21 9.81 5.60
N CYS A 432 -23.31 9.72 4.60
CA CYS A 432 -21.87 9.96 4.74
C CYS A 432 -21.54 11.42 5.10
N GLY A 433 -22.36 12.39 4.66
CA GLY A 433 -22.25 13.78 5.12
C GLY A 433 -22.44 13.98 6.64
N LYS A 434 -22.83 12.94 7.39
CA LYS A 434 -22.96 12.98 8.85
C LYS A 434 -21.99 12.09 9.63
N ARG A 435 -21.33 11.10 9.02
CA ARG A 435 -20.27 10.29 9.65
C ARG A 435 -19.35 9.69 8.59
N GLY A 436 -18.06 10.05 8.62
CA GLY A 436 -17.04 9.44 7.78
C GLY A 436 -16.79 7.98 8.21
N LYS A 437 -17.10 7.04 7.32
CA LYS A 437 -16.51 5.69 7.16
C LYS A 437 -17.22 4.96 6.02
N GLU A 438 -16.45 4.25 5.20
CA GLU A 438 -16.94 3.36 4.14
C GLU A 438 -17.80 2.23 4.74
N TYR A 439 -18.96 1.96 4.14
CA TYR A 439 -19.80 0.81 4.46
C TYR A 439 -19.93 -0.11 3.24
N LYS A 440 -19.53 -1.38 3.41
CA LYS A 440 -19.90 -2.49 2.52
C LYS A 440 -21.39 -2.78 2.66
N ILE A 441 -22.12 -2.89 1.55
CA ILE A 441 -23.52 -3.34 1.57
C ILE A 441 -23.54 -4.87 1.53
N SER A 442 -24.26 -5.48 2.47
CA SER A 442 -24.69 -6.88 2.36
C SER A 442 -26.07 -6.92 1.67
N PRO A 443 -26.35 -7.86 0.75
CA PRO A 443 -27.55 -7.82 -0.07
C PRO A 443 -28.82 -7.94 0.79
N VAL A 444 -29.80 -7.09 0.49
CA VAL A 444 -31.17 -7.23 0.98
C VAL A 444 -31.68 -8.60 0.54
N LYS A 445 -32.10 -9.43 1.51
CA LYS A 445 -32.72 -10.74 1.25
C LYS A 445 -33.90 -10.58 0.28
N ILE A 446 -33.80 -11.29 -0.84
CA ILE A 446 -34.84 -11.48 -1.87
C ILE A 446 -35.98 -12.36 -1.30
N SER A 447 -36.63 -11.93 -0.23
CA SER A 447 -37.91 -12.55 0.20
C SER A 447 -39.12 -11.77 -0.34
N ASN A 448 -38.93 -10.54 -0.83
CA ASN A 448 -40.04 -9.69 -1.28
C ASN A 448 -40.24 -9.64 -2.81
N LEU A 449 -39.32 -10.19 -3.62
CA LEU A 449 -39.49 -10.27 -5.08
C LEU A 449 -40.32 -11.47 -5.55
N ARG A 450 -40.52 -12.49 -4.70
CA ARG A 450 -41.42 -13.61 -5.02
C ARG A 450 -42.87 -13.15 -5.21
N ASN A 451 -43.24 -12.02 -4.60
CA ASN A 451 -44.57 -11.41 -4.73
C ASN A 451 -44.71 -10.53 -5.97
N LEU A 452 -43.61 -10.17 -6.66
CA LEU A 452 -43.62 -9.27 -7.82
C LEU A 452 -43.72 -10.01 -9.16
N PHE A 453 -43.27 -11.26 -9.24
CA PHE A 453 -43.24 -12.00 -10.51
C PHE A 453 -44.41 -12.98 -10.73
N GLY A 454 -45.30 -13.16 -9.75
CA GLY A 454 -46.49 -14.02 -9.89
C GLY A 454 -46.18 -15.50 -10.17
N ALA A 455 -47.10 -16.39 -9.80
CA ALA A 455 -46.96 -17.83 -10.08
C ALA A 455 -46.99 -18.14 -11.60
N GLU A 456 -47.52 -17.23 -12.40
CA GLU A 456 -47.65 -17.39 -13.86
C GLU A 456 -46.30 -17.32 -14.60
N PHE A 457 -45.34 -16.53 -14.12
CA PHE A 457 -44.00 -16.43 -14.73
C PHE A 457 -43.22 -17.75 -14.68
N TRP A 458 -43.34 -18.49 -13.58
CA TRP A 458 -42.71 -19.80 -13.41
C TRP A 458 -43.39 -20.90 -14.25
N SER A 459 -44.71 -20.82 -14.44
CA SER A 459 -45.46 -21.73 -15.32
C SER A 459 -45.04 -21.60 -16.78
N ILE A 460 -44.75 -20.38 -17.24
CA ILE A 460 -44.29 -20.10 -18.62
C ILE A 460 -42.84 -20.57 -18.82
N CYS A 461 -41.96 -20.39 -17.83
CA CYS A 461 -40.57 -20.86 -17.92
C CYS A 461 -40.47 -22.39 -17.92
N CYS A 462 -41.29 -23.09 -17.12
CA CYS A 462 -41.29 -24.56 -17.07
C CYS A 462 -41.94 -25.24 -18.28
N LYS A 463 -42.82 -24.54 -19.03
CA LYS A 463 -43.44 -25.10 -20.24
C LYS A 463 -42.57 -24.99 -21.50
N ASN A 464 -41.62 -24.06 -21.54
CA ASN A 464 -40.82 -23.76 -22.74
C ASN A 464 -39.37 -24.26 -22.69
N PHE A 465 -38.91 -24.80 -21.56
CA PHE A 465 -37.62 -25.49 -21.47
C PHE A 465 -37.84 -26.97 -21.19
N SER A 466 -37.88 -27.77 -22.27
CA SER A 466 -37.63 -29.20 -22.18
C SER A 466 -36.14 -29.37 -21.85
N PHE A 467 -35.85 -29.56 -20.56
CA PHE A 467 -34.56 -30.10 -20.14
C PHE A 467 -34.51 -31.58 -20.53
N VAL A 468 -33.68 -31.91 -21.52
CA VAL A 468 -33.07 -33.24 -21.67
C VAL A 468 -31.69 -33.10 -21.02
N SER A 469 -31.30 -33.85 -20.00
CA SER A 469 -31.92 -34.97 -19.26
C SER A 469 -31.55 -34.87 -17.79
#